data_AF-A0A2X0IRE0-F1
#
_entry.id   AF-A0A2X0IRE0-F1
#
_cell.length_a   1.000
_cell.length_b   1.000
_cell.length_c   1.000
_cell.angle_alpha   90.00
_cell.angle_beta   90.00
_cell.angle_gamma   90.00
#
_symmetry.space_group_name_H-M   'P 1'
#
loop_
_entity.id
_entity.type
_entity.pdbx_description
1 polymer ?
#
loop_
_entity_poly.entity_id
_entity_poly.type
_entity_poly.pdbx_seq_one_letter_code
_entity_poly.pdbx_strand_id
1 'polypeptide(L)'
;MSDSLARRVAERLDYLMRTGHPDGSGPTHYAAVAEASQAYAREHGGPTISHQGVLNLRNATTGNPGVERLEALGNVYGVPVAYFLAEDLPGGEPEADTGGSSDSSPDPEKVLTRLMLLVSIVERRDLDGTYADKELAHLIRERGGLLTEDDIVRLRAGEWQDHLFSRLRAFATTIGVPADFFFDEEVAAKVAEDLKLLSALKGIGARQVAMRRVAELDEDALSALTPMIEHLSNRTKP
;
A
#
# COMPACT_ATOMS: atom_id res chain seq x y z
N MET A 1 6.54 22.78 -23.52
CA MET A 1 6.40 22.30 -22.12
C MET A 1 5.02 21.70 -21.82
N SER A 2 3.90 22.10 -22.46
CA SER A 2 2.57 21.48 -22.18
C SER A 2 2.38 20.07 -22.76
N ASP A 3 3.15 19.71 -23.79
CA ASP A 3 3.04 18.43 -24.50
C ASP A 3 3.36 17.21 -23.61
N SER A 4 4.27 17.40 -22.64
CA SER A 4 4.64 16.38 -21.65
C SER A 4 3.55 16.17 -20.58
N LEU A 5 2.79 17.20 -20.22
CA LEU A 5 1.73 17.06 -19.22
C LEU A 5 0.50 16.36 -19.79
N ALA A 6 0.05 16.78 -20.98
CA ALA A 6 -1.11 16.18 -21.64
C ALA A 6 -0.90 14.68 -21.89
N ARG A 7 0.31 14.31 -22.35
CA ARG A 7 0.69 12.91 -22.57
C ARG A 7 0.72 12.08 -21.28
N ARG A 8 1.25 12.64 -20.19
CA ARG A 8 1.26 11.97 -18.89
C ARG A 8 -0.14 11.76 -18.32
N VAL A 9 -1.01 12.75 -18.42
CA VAL A 9 -2.41 12.61 -18.01
C VAL A 9 -3.12 11.55 -18.85
N ALA A 10 -2.86 11.51 -20.15
CA ALA A 10 -3.39 10.49 -21.05
C ALA A 10 -2.96 9.08 -20.65
N GLU A 11 -1.67 8.84 -20.42
CA GLU A 11 -1.12 7.54 -20.02
C GLU A 11 -1.72 7.04 -18.69
N ARG A 12 -1.86 7.93 -17.71
CA ARG A 12 -2.45 7.61 -16.40
C ARG A 12 -3.93 7.30 -16.46
N LEU A 13 -4.67 8.06 -17.26
CA LEU A 13 -6.08 7.80 -17.49
C LEU A 13 -6.28 6.48 -18.25
N ASP A 14 -5.43 6.19 -19.24
CA ASP A 14 -5.45 4.91 -19.97
C ASP A 14 -5.20 3.72 -19.02
N TYR A 15 -4.22 3.86 -18.13
CA TYR A 15 -3.93 2.88 -17.10
C TYR A 15 -5.15 2.63 -16.20
N LEU A 16 -5.71 3.67 -15.58
CA LEU A 16 -6.89 3.57 -14.71
C LEU A 16 -8.12 3.00 -15.43
N MET A 17 -8.31 3.33 -16.71
CA MET A 17 -9.41 2.75 -17.50
C MET A 17 -9.19 1.28 -17.83
N ARG A 18 -7.94 0.86 -18.03
CA ARG A 18 -7.60 -0.55 -18.29
C ARG A 18 -7.68 -1.40 -17.03
N THR A 19 -7.29 -0.85 -15.89
CA THR A 19 -7.23 -1.57 -14.60
C THR A 19 -8.49 -1.38 -13.74
N GLY A 20 -9.29 -0.35 -14.01
CA GLY A 20 -10.34 0.12 -13.10
C GLY A 20 -9.81 0.94 -11.93
N HIS A 21 -10.64 1.08 -10.89
CA HIS A 21 -10.24 1.36 -9.51
C HIS A 21 -9.09 0.42 -9.07
N PRO A 22 -8.34 0.81 -8.02
CA PRO A 22 -7.31 -0.04 -7.42
C PRO A 22 -7.76 -1.44 -6.98
N ASP A 23 -9.07 -1.65 -6.81
CA ASP A 23 -9.69 -2.94 -6.44
C ASP A 23 -10.16 -3.78 -7.65
N GLY A 24 -9.94 -3.31 -8.88
CA GLY A 24 -10.38 -3.96 -10.12
C GLY A 24 -11.84 -3.71 -10.50
N SER A 25 -12.57 -2.92 -9.71
CA SER A 25 -13.89 -2.41 -10.08
C SER A 25 -13.76 -1.09 -10.87
N GLY A 26 -14.84 -0.47 -11.32
CA GLY A 26 -14.78 0.89 -11.88
C GLY A 26 -14.88 0.98 -13.40
N PRO A 27 -15.13 2.19 -13.92
CA PRO A 27 -15.52 2.37 -15.31
C PRO A 27 -14.33 2.20 -16.26
N THR A 28 -14.44 1.21 -17.15
CA THR A 28 -13.41 0.85 -18.14
C THR A 28 -13.62 1.49 -19.52
N HIS A 29 -14.75 2.17 -19.73
CA HIS A 29 -15.09 2.84 -20.98
C HIS A 29 -15.63 4.25 -20.72
N TYR A 30 -15.42 5.16 -21.67
CA TYR A 30 -15.61 6.61 -21.48
C TYR A 30 -17.00 7.02 -20.98
N ALA A 31 -18.06 6.35 -21.44
CA ALA A 31 -19.43 6.64 -21.02
C ALA A 31 -19.63 6.32 -19.53
N ALA A 32 -19.19 5.15 -19.07
CA ALA A 32 -19.24 4.79 -17.66
C ALA A 32 -18.39 5.72 -16.77
N VAL A 33 -17.28 6.27 -17.29
CA VAL A 33 -16.49 7.27 -16.52
C VAL A 33 -17.29 8.54 -16.29
N ALA A 34 -17.97 9.03 -17.33
CA ALA A 34 -18.82 10.21 -17.23
C ALA A 34 -20.04 9.98 -16.33
N GLU A 35 -20.66 8.80 -16.41
CA GLU A 35 -21.77 8.41 -15.53
C GLU A 35 -21.33 8.29 -14.07
N ALA A 36 -20.21 7.64 -13.81
CA ALA A 36 -19.63 7.51 -12.46
C ALA A 36 -19.32 8.89 -11.86
N SER A 37 -18.77 9.80 -12.67
CA SER A 37 -18.49 11.17 -12.26
C SER A 37 -19.77 11.93 -11.87
N GLN A 38 -20.85 11.79 -12.64
CA GLN A 38 -22.15 12.39 -12.30
C GLN A 38 -22.78 11.75 -11.06
N ALA A 39 -22.67 10.42 -10.92
CA ALA A 39 -23.18 9.70 -9.75
C ALA A 39 -22.48 10.19 -8.48
N TYR A 40 -21.14 10.28 -8.52
CA TYR A 40 -20.34 10.82 -7.42
C TYR A 40 -20.78 12.25 -7.07
N ALA A 41 -20.93 13.13 -8.06
CA ALA A 41 -21.32 14.52 -7.83
C ALA A 41 -22.74 14.67 -7.25
N ARG A 42 -23.66 13.75 -7.53
CA ARG A 42 -25.01 13.75 -6.93
C ARG A 42 -24.98 13.39 -5.44
N GLU A 43 -24.06 12.53 -5.04
CA GLU A 43 -23.97 12.00 -3.68
C GLU A 43 -23.05 12.83 -2.78
N HIS A 44 -21.92 13.29 -3.32
CA HIS A 44 -20.84 13.95 -2.57
C HIS A 44 -20.57 15.41 -3.01
N GLY A 45 -21.18 15.86 -4.12
CA GLY A 45 -20.85 17.13 -4.76
C GLY A 45 -19.56 17.09 -5.57
N GLY A 46 -19.15 18.23 -6.13
CA GLY A 46 -17.90 18.38 -6.87
C GLY A 46 -18.04 18.40 -8.40
N PRO A 47 -16.92 18.49 -9.12
CA PRO A 47 -16.90 18.65 -10.57
C PRO A 47 -17.28 17.36 -11.30
N THR A 48 -17.79 17.52 -12.53
CA THR A 48 -18.11 16.39 -13.42
C THR A 48 -17.32 16.45 -14.73
N ILE A 49 -17.17 15.30 -15.38
CA ILE A 49 -16.56 15.21 -16.71
C ILE A 49 -17.51 14.55 -17.71
N SER A 50 -17.51 15.05 -18.96
CA SER A 50 -18.29 14.47 -20.05
C SER A 50 -17.54 13.32 -20.72
N HIS A 51 -18.28 12.43 -21.40
CA HIS A 51 -17.71 11.37 -22.24
C HIS A 51 -16.64 11.91 -23.21
N GLN A 52 -16.96 13.02 -23.88
CA GLN A 52 -16.03 13.67 -24.81
C GLN A 52 -14.80 14.24 -24.08
N GLY A 53 -14.96 14.74 -22.86
CA GLY A 53 -13.86 15.20 -22.01
C GLY A 53 -12.87 14.09 -21.68
N VAL A 54 -13.37 12.89 -21.33
CA VAL A 54 -12.54 11.70 -21.07
C VAL A 54 -11.76 11.29 -22.32
N LEU A 55 -12.44 11.21 -23.48
CA LEU A 55 -11.80 10.89 -24.76
C LEU A 55 -10.72 11.91 -25.15
N ASN A 56 -11.00 13.20 -24.97
CA ASN A 56 -10.05 14.26 -25.31
C ASN A 56 -8.78 14.20 -24.44
N LEU A 57 -8.94 13.91 -23.15
CA LEU A 57 -7.81 13.72 -22.22
C LEU A 57 -6.99 12.49 -22.57
N ARG A 58 -7.62 11.35 -22.87
CA ARG A 58 -6.91 10.12 -23.27
C ARG A 58 -6.13 10.29 -24.58
N ASN A 59 -6.65 11.06 -25.53
CA ASN A 59 -5.95 11.33 -26.78
C ASN A 59 -4.90 12.44 -26.68
N ALA A 60 -4.66 13.00 -25.48
CA ALA A 60 -3.80 14.17 -25.26
C ALA A 60 -4.13 15.38 -26.16
N THR A 61 -5.36 15.46 -26.67
CA THR A 61 -5.79 16.50 -27.62
C THR A 61 -5.99 17.86 -26.96
N THR A 62 -6.09 17.90 -25.64
CA THR A 62 -6.22 19.14 -24.86
C THR A 62 -4.92 19.44 -24.13
N GLY A 63 -4.27 20.56 -24.48
CA GLY A 63 -3.01 20.97 -23.85
C GLY A 63 -3.11 21.35 -22.37
N ASN A 64 -4.32 21.69 -21.88
CA ASN A 64 -4.60 21.90 -20.46
C ASN A 64 -5.74 20.96 -19.99
N PRO A 65 -5.42 19.95 -19.16
CA PRO A 65 -6.41 18.99 -18.70
C PRO A 65 -7.45 19.60 -17.75
N GLY A 66 -7.16 20.73 -17.09
CA GLY A 66 -8.06 21.40 -16.14
C GLY A 66 -8.18 20.68 -14.81
N VAL A 67 -7.98 21.39 -13.69
CA VAL A 67 -7.99 20.81 -12.34
C VAL A 67 -9.33 20.14 -12.01
N GLU A 68 -10.45 20.77 -12.36
CA GLU A 68 -11.80 20.21 -12.15
C GLU A 68 -12.02 18.86 -12.84
N ARG A 69 -11.43 18.66 -14.04
CA ARG A 69 -11.55 17.39 -14.76
C ARG A 69 -10.68 16.32 -14.13
N LEU A 70 -9.48 16.67 -13.69
CA LEU A 70 -8.60 15.76 -12.97
C LEU A 70 -9.18 15.37 -11.61
N GLU A 71 -9.85 16.30 -10.94
CA GLU A 71 -10.59 16.07 -9.69
C GLU A 71 -11.80 15.16 -9.92
N ALA A 72 -12.58 15.40 -10.97
CA ALA A 72 -13.67 14.51 -11.37
C ALA A 72 -13.19 13.08 -11.63
N LEU A 73 -12.03 12.91 -12.30
CA LEU A 73 -11.42 11.60 -12.52
C LEU A 73 -10.88 10.99 -11.22
N GLY A 74 -10.24 11.78 -10.37
CA GLY A 74 -9.74 11.33 -9.07
C GLY A 74 -10.86 10.77 -8.19
N ASN A 75 -12.00 11.45 -8.15
CA ASN A 75 -13.20 11.01 -7.44
C ASN A 75 -13.77 9.69 -8.01
N VAL A 76 -13.74 9.53 -9.33
CA VAL A 76 -14.22 8.30 -10.00
C VAL A 76 -13.34 7.09 -9.72
N TYR A 77 -12.02 7.27 -9.60
CA TYR A 77 -11.08 6.16 -9.46
C TYR A 77 -10.51 6.02 -8.04
N GLY A 78 -10.91 6.89 -7.11
CA GLY A 78 -10.39 6.90 -5.74
C GLY A 78 -8.90 7.28 -5.65
N VAL A 79 -8.39 8.10 -6.59
CA VAL A 79 -6.99 8.54 -6.63
C VAL A 79 -6.89 10.06 -6.43
N PRO A 80 -5.82 10.57 -5.78
CA PRO A 80 -5.63 12.00 -5.63
C PRO A 80 -5.31 12.68 -6.97
N VAL A 81 -5.70 13.94 -7.15
CA VAL A 81 -5.38 14.74 -8.36
C VAL A 81 -3.87 14.75 -8.67
N ALA A 82 -3.05 14.75 -7.62
CA ALA A 82 -1.58 14.69 -7.74
C ALA A 82 -1.08 13.47 -8.52
N TYR A 83 -1.83 12.36 -8.53
CA TYR A 83 -1.50 11.17 -9.33
C TYR A 83 -1.33 11.51 -10.80
N PHE A 84 -2.25 12.30 -11.37
CA PHE A 84 -2.21 12.70 -12.78
C PHE A 84 -1.04 13.64 -13.11
N LEU A 85 -0.52 14.36 -12.11
CA LEU A 85 0.50 15.39 -12.26
C LEU A 85 1.91 14.93 -11.91
N ALA A 86 2.07 13.78 -11.26
CA ALA A 86 3.38 13.27 -10.86
C ALA A 86 4.33 13.14 -12.07
N GLU A 87 5.64 13.28 -11.87
CA GLU A 87 6.59 13.03 -12.97
C GLU A 87 6.81 11.52 -13.14
N ASP A 88 6.90 10.80 -12.02
CA ASP A 88 7.01 9.35 -11.94
C ASP A 88 5.69 8.73 -11.44
N LEU A 89 5.30 7.57 -11.99
CA LEU A 89 4.30 6.73 -11.34
C LEU A 89 4.88 6.26 -10.00
N PRO A 90 4.16 6.32 -8.86
CA PRO A 90 4.61 5.74 -7.59
C PRO A 90 4.65 4.19 -7.58
N GLY A 91 5.04 3.59 -8.71
CA GLY A 91 5.07 2.16 -9.00
C GLY A 91 5.27 1.92 -10.51
N GLY A 92 6.20 2.66 -11.13
CA GLY A 92 6.48 2.54 -12.56
C GLY A 92 7.00 1.15 -12.94
N GLU A 93 6.40 0.55 -13.97
CA GLU A 93 6.92 -0.66 -14.61
C GLU A 93 8.40 -0.48 -14.99
N PRO A 94 9.23 -1.53 -14.87
CA PRO A 94 10.63 -1.47 -15.23
C PRO A 94 10.77 -1.23 -16.73
N GLU A 95 11.69 -0.33 -17.10
CA GLU A 95 12.20 -0.26 -18.46
C GLU A 95 12.63 -1.66 -18.90
N ALA A 96 12.27 -2.01 -20.13
CA ALA A 96 12.59 -3.28 -20.75
C ALA A 96 14.12 -3.45 -20.87
N ASP A 97 14.74 -4.05 -19.85
CA ASP A 97 16.00 -4.76 -20.03
C ASP A 97 15.71 -6.24 -20.30
N THR A 98 16.23 -6.68 -21.43
CA THR A 98 16.00 -7.99 -22.01
C THR A 98 17.00 -8.95 -21.38
N GLY A 99 16.60 -9.68 -20.34
CA GLY A 99 17.51 -10.70 -19.79
C GLY A 99 17.05 -11.41 -18.53
N GLY A 100 16.14 -12.38 -18.68
CA GLY A 100 16.00 -13.43 -17.67
C GLY A 100 14.56 -13.88 -17.44
N SER A 101 14.20 -14.96 -18.11
CA SER A 101 13.00 -15.78 -17.89
C SER A 101 12.67 -15.99 -16.40
N SER A 102 11.40 -15.77 -16.01
CA SER A 102 10.62 -16.70 -15.17
C SER A 102 9.13 -16.30 -15.17
N ASP A 103 8.36 -17.00 -15.98
CA ASP A 103 6.91 -17.11 -15.93
C ASP A 103 6.51 -17.89 -14.66
N SER A 104 6.62 -17.28 -13.50
CA SER A 104 6.33 -17.94 -12.22
C SER A 104 5.64 -16.97 -11.29
N SER A 105 4.41 -17.31 -10.90
CA SER A 105 3.75 -16.67 -9.77
C SER A 105 4.73 -16.54 -8.59
N PRO A 106 4.68 -15.42 -7.86
CA PRO A 106 5.61 -15.16 -6.76
C PRO A 106 5.54 -16.29 -5.72
N ASP A 107 6.66 -16.56 -5.09
CA ASP A 107 6.75 -17.62 -4.08
C ASP A 107 5.79 -17.32 -2.91
N PRO A 108 4.79 -18.17 -2.66
CA PRO A 108 3.77 -17.93 -1.63
C PRO A 108 4.37 -17.78 -0.23
N GLU A 109 5.45 -18.51 0.07
CA GLU A 109 6.12 -18.44 1.36
C GLU A 109 6.78 -17.08 1.56
N LYS A 110 7.40 -16.54 0.51
CA LYS A 110 7.99 -15.20 0.53
C LYS A 110 6.93 -14.12 0.69
N VAL A 111 5.83 -14.21 -0.06
CA VAL A 111 4.73 -13.24 0.04
C VAL A 111 4.13 -13.24 1.44
N LEU A 112 3.92 -14.41 2.03
CA LEU A 112 3.42 -14.53 3.40
C LEU A 112 4.41 -13.95 4.40
N THR A 113 5.70 -14.25 4.26
CA THR A 113 6.76 -13.69 5.11
C THR A 113 6.76 -12.16 5.05
N ARG A 114 6.62 -11.59 3.85
CA ARG A 114 6.52 -10.14 3.59
C ARG A 114 5.25 -9.54 4.22
N LEU A 115 4.12 -10.24 4.14
CA LEU A 115 2.85 -9.83 4.74
C LEU A 115 2.97 -9.76 6.26
N MET A 116 3.53 -10.80 6.87
CA MET A 116 3.77 -10.86 8.31
C MET A 116 4.75 -9.78 8.76
N LEU A 117 5.80 -9.49 7.97
CA LEU A 117 6.72 -8.39 8.27
C LEU A 117 6.02 -7.02 8.27
N LEU A 118 5.13 -6.75 7.31
CA LEU A 118 4.40 -5.49 7.30
C LEU A 118 3.45 -5.34 8.48
N VAL A 119 2.68 -6.39 8.78
CA VAL A 119 1.74 -6.36 9.90
C VAL A 119 2.50 -6.24 11.23
N SER A 120 3.65 -6.91 11.40
CA SER A 120 4.44 -6.83 12.63
C SER A 120 4.97 -5.41 12.90
N ILE A 121 5.41 -4.72 11.84
CA ILE A 121 5.89 -3.34 11.93
C ILE A 121 4.75 -2.37 12.27
N VAL A 122 3.58 -2.56 11.66
CA VAL A 122 2.41 -1.70 11.88
C VAL A 122 1.82 -1.91 13.27
N GLU A 123 1.73 -3.16 13.72
CA GLU A 123 1.22 -3.53 15.04
C GLU A 123 2.25 -3.34 16.16
N ARG A 124 3.52 -3.11 15.80
CA ARG A 124 4.63 -3.01 16.76
C ARG A 124 4.71 -4.25 17.64
N ARG A 125 4.44 -5.42 17.06
CA ARG A 125 4.44 -6.73 17.72
C ARG A 125 5.21 -7.70 16.84
N ASP A 126 6.06 -8.52 17.44
CA ASP A 126 6.69 -9.62 16.73
C ASP A 126 5.62 -10.66 16.39
N LEU A 127 5.39 -10.86 15.09
CA LEU A 127 4.57 -11.93 14.57
C LEU A 127 5.52 -13.08 14.22
N ASP A 128 5.46 -14.17 14.98
CA ASP A 128 6.18 -15.40 14.63
C ASP A 128 5.38 -16.25 13.63
N GLY A 129 6.06 -17.24 13.02
CA GLY A 129 5.48 -18.15 12.01
C GLY A 129 4.27 -18.97 12.47
N THR A 130 3.88 -18.89 13.74
CA THR A 130 2.77 -19.63 14.36
C THR A 130 1.46 -18.84 14.42
N TYR A 131 1.44 -17.63 13.86
CA TYR A 131 0.24 -16.79 13.84
C TYR A 131 -0.95 -17.48 13.18
N ALA A 132 -2.07 -17.57 13.90
CA ALA A 132 -3.30 -18.14 13.35
C ALA A 132 -3.78 -17.26 12.18
N ASP A 133 -4.15 -17.88 11.05
CA ASP A 133 -4.58 -17.17 9.84
C ASP A 133 -5.72 -16.18 10.11
N LYS A 134 -6.63 -16.56 11.03
CA LYS A 134 -7.69 -15.70 11.56
C LYS A 134 -7.19 -14.42 12.23
N GLU A 135 -6.13 -14.52 13.02
CA GLU A 135 -5.56 -13.37 13.74
C GLU A 135 -4.84 -12.44 12.74
N LEU A 136 -4.11 -13.01 11.78
CA LEU A 136 -3.47 -12.23 10.72
C LEU A 136 -4.52 -11.47 9.86
N ALA A 137 -5.60 -12.13 9.46
CA ALA A 137 -6.70 -11.48 8.74
C ALA A 137 -7.36 -10.37 9.58
N HIS A 138 -7.51 -10.58 10.88
CA HIS A 138 -8.07 -9.58 11.78
C HIS A 138 -7.20 -8.31 11.84
N LEU A 139 -5.88 -8.46 12.01
CA LEU A 139 -4.95 -7.33 12.06
C LEU A 139 -4.89 -6.56 10.73
N ILE A 140 -4.89 -7.28 9.60
CA ILE A 140 -4.95 -6.66 8.27
C ILE A 140 -6.22 -5.81 8.13
N ARG A 141 -7.36 -6.33 8.60
CA ARG A 141 -8.64 -5.62 8.56
C ARG A 141 -8.68 -4.38 9.44
N GLU A 142 -8.08 -4.42 10.63
CA GLU A 142 -7.97 -3.22 11.50
C GLU A 142 -7.21 -2.07 10.82
N ARG A 143 -6.39 -2.40 9.82
CA ARG A 143 -5.63 -1.45 9.00
C ARG A 143 -6.28 -1.15 7.66
N GLY A 144 -7.54 -1.52 7.46
CA GLY A 144 -8.28 -1.26 6.22
C GLY A 144 -7.93 -2.20 5.07
N GLY A 145 -7.20 -3.30 5.34
CA GLY A 145 -7.00 -4.35 4.36
C GLY A 145 -8.23 -5.26 4.22
N LEU A 146 -8.34 -5.90 3.06
CA LEU A 146 -9.49 -6.73 2.68
C LEU A 146 -9.16 -8.23 2.64
N LEU A 147 -7.97 -8.65 3.09
CA LEU A 147 -7.61 -10.06 3.14
C LEU A 147 -8.44 -10.79 4.21
N THR A 148 -9.02 -11.92 3.83
CA THR A 148 -9.76 -12.82 4.73
C THR A 148 -8.88 -13.94 5.25
N GLU A 149 -9.39 -14.68 6.24
CA GLU A 149 -8.75 -15.93 6.70
C GLU A 149 -8.59 -16.93 5.55
N ASP A 150 -9.63 -17.11 4.73
CA ASP A 150 -9.61 -18.00 3.56
C ASP A 150 -8.54 -17.60 2.53
N ASP A 151 -8.31 -16.29 2.32
CA ASP A 151 -7.26 -15.82 1.41
C ASP A 151 -5.86 -16.23 1.91
N ILE A 152 -5.63 -16.15 3.22
CA ILE A 152 -4.35 -16.49 3.83
C ILE A 152 -4.11 -18.01 3.76
N VAL A 153 -5.15 -18.80 3.99
CA VAL A 153 -5.10 -20.27 3.83
C VAL A 153 -4.75 -20.64 2.39
N ARG A 154 -5.38 -19.99 1.40
CA ARG A 154 -5.09 -20.21 -0.03
C ARG A 154 -3.69 -19.76 -0.43
N LEU A 155 -3.25 -18.62 0.10
CA LEU A 155 -1.87 -18.14 -0.10
C LEU A 155 -0.86 -19.18 0.40
N ARG A 156 -1.06 -19.74 1.59
CA ARG A 156 -0.20 -20.83 2.12
C ARG A 156 -0.24 -22.09 1.28
N ALA A 157 -1.38 -22.41 0.67
CA ALA A 157 -1.53 -23.53 -0.23
C ALA A 157 -0.88 -23.29 -1.62
N GLY A 158 -0.39 -22.08 -1.88
CA GLY A 158 0.14 -21.68 -3.19
C GLY A 158 -0.95 -21.46 -4.24
N GLU A 159 -2.21 -21.32 -3.82
CA GLU A 159 -3.34 -21.08 -4.70
C GLU A 159 -3.50 -19.58 -4.98
N TRP A 160 -2.94 -19.16 -6.11
CA TRP A 160 -3.04 -17.78 -6.57
C TRP A 160 -4.37 -17.51 -7.27
N GLN A 161 -5.07 -16.46 -6.82
CA GLN A 161 -6.31 -15.98 -7.43
C GLN A 161 -6.17 -14.49 -7.74
N ASP A 162 -6.80 -14.00 -8.80
CA ASP A 162 -6.67 -12.60 -9.23
C ASP A 162 -7.03 -11.60 -8.13
N HIS A 163 -8.03 -11.93 -7.31
CA HIS A 163 -8.41 -11.10 -6.16
C HIS A 163 -7.37 -11.07 -5.05
N LEU A 164 -6.52 -12.09 -4.91
CA LEU A 164 -5.44 -12.13 -3.91
C LEU A 164 -4.37 -11.09 -4.25
N PHE A 165 -3.98 -11.01 -5.53
CA PHE A 165 -3.07 -9.97 -6.02
C PHE A 165 -3.65 -8.56 -5.78
N SER A 166 -4.92 -8.35 -6.15
CA SER A 166 -5.61 -7.07 -5.93
C SER A 166 -5.64 -6.67 -4.44
N ARG A 167 -5.99 -7.61 -3.55
CA ARG A 167 -6.04 -7.36 -2.09
C ARG A 167 -4.67 -7.06 -1.49
N LEU A 168 -3.61 -7.76 -1.92
CA LEU A 168 -2.24 -7.49 -1.47
C LEU A 168 -1.74 -6.11 -1.92
N ARG A 169 -2.03 -5.72 -3.17
CA ARG A 169 -1.69 -4.37 -3.68
C ARG A 169 -2.44 -3.28 -2.94
N ALA A 170 -3.73 -3.47 -2.70
CA ALA A 170 -4.56 -2.54 -1.94
C ALA A 170 -4.02 -2.39 -0.52
N PHE A 171 -3.69 -3.50 0.15
CA PHE A 171 -3.12 -3.47 1.49
C PHE A 171 -1.78 -2.73 1.52
N ALA A 172 -0.85 -3.01 0.60
CA ALA A 172 0.43 -2.30 0.49
C ALA A 172 0.22 -0.78 0.40
N THR A 173 -0.69 -0.36 -0.48
CA THR A 173 -1.06 1.05 -0.68
C THR A 173 -1.61 1.68 0.59
N THR A 174 -2.52 1.00 1.30
CA THR A 174 -3.08 1.49 2.57
C THR A 174 -2.02 1.69 3.64
N ILE A 175 -0.99 0.85 3.67
CA ILE A 175 0.13 0.96 4.61
C ILE A 175 1.19 1.98 4.13
N GLY A 176 1.15 2.39 2.86
CA GLY A 176 2.10 3.31 2.25
C GLY A 176 3.40 2.64 1.77
N VAL A 177 3.34 1.36 1.41
CA VAL A 177 4.46 0.57 0.89
C VAL A 177 4.22 0.27 -0.60
N PRO A 178 5.26 0.31 -1.47
CA PRO A 178 5.12 -0.08 -2.86
C PRO A 178 4.55 -1.49 -3.00
N ALA A 179 3.58 -1.68 -3.87
CA ALA A 179 2.93 -2.98 -4.01
C ALA A 179 3.86 -4.08 -4.53
N ASP A 180 4.89 -3.68 -5.29
CA ASP A 180 5.93 -4.56 -5.80
C ASP A 180 6.76 -5.20 -4.69
N PHE A 181 6.73 -4.64 -3.47
CA PHE A 181 7.29 -5.29 -2.28
C PHE A 181 6.83 -6.75 -2.13
N PHE A 182 5.59 -7.06 -2.49
CA PHE A 182 5.07 -8.42 -2.38
C PHE A 182 5.54 -9.35 -3.48
N PHE A 183 5.88 -8.84 -4.67
CA PHE A 183 6.01 -9.64 -5.88
C PHE A 183 7.41 -9.63 -6.48
N ASP A 184 8.16 -8.56 -6.30
CA ASP A 184 9.51 -8.36 -6.82
C ASP A 184 10.55 -8.53 -5.71
N GLU A 185 11.57 -9.37 -5.95
CA GLU A 185 12.61 -9.67 -4.95
C GLU A 185 13.56 -8.50 -4.71
N GLU A 186 13.89 -7.73 -5.74
CA GLU A 186 14.80 -6.60 -5.65
C GLU A 186 14.14 -5.44 -4.88
N VAL A 187 12.87 -5.16 -5.19
CA VAL A 187 12.08 -4.18 -4.44
C VAL A 187 11.89 -4.64 -2.99
N ALA A 188 11.59 -5.92 -2.77
CA ALA A 188 11.43 -6.46 -1.42
C ALA A 188 12.69 -6.30 -0.57
N ALA A 189 13.87 -6.56 -1.14
CA ALA A 189 15.14 -6.42 -0.42
C ALA A 189 15.39 -4.97 0.02
N LYS A 190 15.22 -4.00 -0.88
CA LYS A 190 15.41 -2.57 -0.59
C LYS A 190 14.44 -2.08 0.48
N VAL A 191 13.16 -2.37 0.30
CA VAL A 191 12.11 -1.96 1.25
C VAL A 191 12.31 -2.65 2.61
N ALA A 192 12.73 -3.92 2.65
CA ALA A 192 13.01 -4.62 3.90
C ALA A 192 14.19 -4.00 4.67
N GLU A 193 15.23 -3.51 3.98
CA GLU A 193 16.32 -2.75 4.62
C GLU A 193 15.83 -1.43 5.20
N ASP A 194 15.05 -0.66 4.44
CA ASP A 194 14.48 0.61 4.91
C ASP A 194 13.56 0.41 6.11
N LEU A 195 12.74 -0.65 6.09
CA LEU A 195 11.86 -1.03 7.18
C LEU A 195 12.63 -1.47 8.44
N LYS A 196 13.75 -2.19 8.27
CA LYS A 196 14.65 -2.55 9.39
C LYS A 196 15.32 -1.32 9.99
N LEU A 197 15.74 -0.37 9.15
CA LEU A 197 16.31 0.89 9.64
C LEU A 197 15.26 1.70 10.42
N LEU A 198 14.04 1.80 9.90
CA LEU A 198 12.93 2.48 10.57
C LEU A 198 12.55 1.79 11.89
N SER A 199 12.52 0.46 11.94
CA SER A 199 12.22 -0.27 13.19
C SER A 199 13.33 -0.08 14.23
N ALA A 200 14.61 -0.06 13.82
CA ALA A 200 15.73 0.25 14.69
C ALA A 200 15.66 1.67 15.26
N LEU A 201 15.40 2.67 14.41
CA LEU A 201 15.23 4.07 14.84
C LEU A 201 14.04 4.25 15.78
N LYS A 202 12.89 3.61 15.47
CA LYS A 202 11.71 3.60 16.35
C LYS A 202 11.99 2.91 17.69
N GLY A 203 12.77 1.83 17.71
CA GLY A 203 13.19 1.14 18.94
C GLY A 203 14.04 2.03 19.85
N ILE A 204 14.94 2.84 19.26
CA ILE A 204 15.73 3.84 20.00
C ILE A 204 14.80 4.90 20.60
N GLY A 205 13.85 5.44 19.81
CA GLY A 205 12.86 6.40 20.29
C GLY A 205 11.98 5.86 21.42
N ALA A 206 11.49 4.62 21.29
CA ALA A 206 10.70 3.96 22.33
C ALA A 206 11.50 3.76 23.63
N ARG A 207 12.77 3.35 23.52
CA ARG A 207 13.69 3.21 24.66
C ARG A 207 13.96 4.54 25.34
N GLN A 208 14.18 5.61 24.57
CA GLN A 208 14.36 6.96 25.11
C GLN A 208 13.11 7.46 25.85
N VAL A 209 11.90 7.23 25.29
CA VAL A 209 10.64 7.58 25.95
C VAL A 209 10.45 6.77 27.23
N ALA A 210 10.71 5.46 27.21
CA ALA A 210 10.64 4.60 28.40
C ALA A 210 11.62 5.06 29.49
N MET A 211 12.88 5.35 29.14
CA MET A 211 13.89 5.85 30.08
C MET A 211 13.51 7.20 30.67
N ARG A 212 12.91 8.11 29.88
CA ARG A 212 12.39 9.37 30.40
C ARG A 212 11.27 9.15 31.42
N ARG A 213 10.37 8.21 31.17
CA ARG A 213 9.30 7.87 32.12
C ARG A 213 9.82 7.24 33.41
N VAL A 214 10.88 6.42 33.32
CA VAL A 214 11.55 5.87 34.52
C VAL A 214 12.21 6.98 35.34
N ALA A 215 12.81 7.98 34.69
CA ALA A 215 13.38 9.13 35.37
C ALA A 215 12.34 10.05 36.06
N GLU A 216 11.05 9.88 35.76
CA GLU A 216 9.93 10.59 36.39
C GLU A 216 9.34 9.81 37.60
N LEU A 217 9.80 8.58 37.86
CA LEU A 217 9.34 7.76 38.99
C LEU A 217 10.06 8.13 40.29
N ASP A 218 9.36 7.99 41.43
CA ASP A 218 9.95 8.17 42.75
C ASP A 218 10.79 6.95 43.20
N GLU A 219 11.56 7.14 44.28
CA GLU A 219 12.52 6.16 44.79
C GLU A 219 11.86 4.83 45.19
N ASP A 220 10.63 4.87 45.73
CA ASP A 220 9.86 3.69 46.11
C ASP A 220 9.39 2.90 44.88
N ALA A 221 8.91 3.58 43.82
CA ALA A 221 8.52 2.95 42.57
C ALA A 221 9.72 2.36 41.79
N LEU A 222 10.88 3.02 41.83
CA LEU A 222 12.13 2.52 41.25
C LEU A 222 12.63 1.25 41.98
N SER A 223 12.55 1.24 43.31
CA SER A 223 12.92 0.09 44.13
C SER A 223 12.04 -1.14 43.83
N ALA A 224 10.74 -0.93 43.58
CA ALA A 224 9.81 -1.99 43.19
C ALA A 224 10.09 -2.59 41.79
N LEU A 225 10.62 -1.79 40.85
CA LEU A 225 10.91 -2.24 39.47
C LEU A 225 12.25 -2.98 39.33
N THR A 226 13.20 -2.69 40.23
CA THR A 226 14.55 -3.28 40.23
C THR A 226 14.57 -4.83 40.13
N PRO A 227 13.83 -5.59 40.96
CA PRO A 227 13.84 -7.05 40.89
C PRO A 227 13.22 -7.61 39.59
N MET A 228 12.25 -6.90 38.97
CA MET A 228 11.70 -7.30 37.67
C MET A 228 12.72 -7.14 36.54
N ILE A 229 13.48 -6.04 36.54
CA ILE A 229 14.51 -5.76 35.54
C ILE A 229 15.67 -6.75 35.64
N GLU A 230 16.13 -7.05 36.87
CA GLU A 230 17.16 -8.06 37.10
C GLU A 230 16.72 -9.45 36.61
N HIS A 231 15.45 -9.81 36.83
CA HIS A 231 14.90 -11.09 36.36
C HIS A 231 14.82 -11.19 34.83
N LEU A 232 14.55 -10.09 34.12
CA LEU A 232 14.54 -10.05 32.65
C LEU A 232 15.95 -10.04 32.04
N SER A 233 16.90 -9.32 32.66
CA SER A 233 18.31 -9.30 32.24
C SER A 233 18.99 -10.67 32.38
N ASN A 234 18.64 -11.45 33.41
CA ASN A 234 19.19 -12.79 33.59
C ASN A 234 18.65 -13.83 32.60
N ARG A 235 17.54 -13.56 31.90
CA ARG A 235 16.99 -14.44 30.86
C ARG A 235 17.51 -14.17 29.45
N THR A 236 18.15 -13.03 29.22
CA THR A 236 18.62 -12.60 27.89
C THR A 236 20.12 -12.76 27.68
N LYS A 237 20.85 -13.29 28.67
CA LYS A 237 22.25 -13.67 28.52
C LYS A 237 22.31 -15.10 27.93
N PRO A 238 22.96 -15.32 26.77
CA PRO A 238 23.07 -16.65 26.16
C PRO A 238 23.90 -17.62 27.02
#